data_AF-A0AAE1R6Z2-F1
#
_entry.id   AF-A0AAE1R6Z2-F1
#
_cell.length_a   1.000
_cell.length_b   1.000
_cell.length_c   1.000
_cell.angle_alpha   90.00
_cell.angle_beta   90.00
_cell.angle_gamma   90.00
#
_symmetry.space_group_name_H-M   'P 1'
#
loop_
_entity.id
_entity.type
_entity.pdbx_description
1 polymer ?
#
loop_
_entity_poly.entity_id
_entity_poly.type
_entity_poly.pdbx_seq_one_letter_code
_entity_poly.pdbx_strand_id
1 'polypeptide(L)'
;MACKNFCLGTLPSSHRLQFFVLSHWADLVKIFSGSRVVKLFEDVAELLSWSTCSESCDPLEKISFKISCWRGLTLCFDESSHQTQDYKSGMEKCMELLFTLLPSAHTEGPCQGKFFEEWSEAIRCLEKAQQGSSKGVSEVNFTDADSLSFETVRKIQAKAKLVQSGSLPLTVLGKLKACVLDCRSQDIWDALTEVSITVQHAEGNAKRQWLIEALEISCVTRFPSTALQFVGLLCGSCCIYRPVLIVDKFTVLSDLPVTLTALLSDSTWMMVADSFVSYLWALTERVYEWNKQLKGGCDHVPNTQPIDTSENDIACFLLLVMYEACVSLKNHLPPEKQLQLANMVVPANMAVNELHTRLNCNVKSLPLL
;
A
#
# COMPACT_ATOMS: atom_id res chain seq x y z
N MET A 1 5.57 -7.54 48.93
CA MET A 1 6.59 -8.59 48.66
C MET A 1 5.92 -9.90 48.18
N ALA A 2 5.08 -9.86 47.14
CA ALA A 2 4.32 -11.04 46.66
C ALA A 2 4.09 -11.08 45.13
N CYS A 3 5.07 -10.67 44.32
CA CYS A 3 5.10 -10.96 42.87
C CYS A 3 6.38 -11.74 42.50
N LYS A 4 6.74 -12.72 43.33
CA LYS A 4 8.02 -13.44 43.17
C LYS A 4 8.02 -14.53 42.11
N ASN A 5 6.89 -14.89 41.48
CA ASN A 5 6.86 -15.78 40.30
C ASN A 5 5.66 -15.54 39.36
N PHE A 6 5.62 -14.40 38.66
CA PHE A 6 4.72 -14.26 37.51
C PHE A 6 5.51 -14.62 36.24
N CYS A 7 5.20 -15.76 35.63
CA CYS A 7 5.69 -16.18 34.32
C CYS A 7 4.45 -16.45 33.46
N LEU A 8 4.27 -15.68 32.40
CA LEU A 8 3.12 -15.83 31.49
C LEU A 8 3.10 -17.21 30.83
N GLY A 9 4.27 -17.80 30.58
CA GLY A 9 4.40 -19.16 30.02
C GLY A 9 3.95 -20.30 30.94
N THR A 10 3.69 -20.04 32.23
CA THR A 10 3.22 -21.07 33.19
C THR A 10 1.76 -20.94 33.58
N LEU A 11 1.06 -19.95 33.03
CA LEU A 11 -0.35 -19.74 33.30
C LEU A 11 -1.18 -20.80 32.58
N PRO A 12 -1.98 -21.61 33.32
CA PRO A 12 -2.82 -22.62 32.71
C PRO A 12 -3.86 -21.93 31.84
N SER A 13 -3.78 -22.12 30.52
CA SER A 13 -4.84 -22.19 29.49
C SER A 13 -6.11 -21.33 29.63
N SER A 14 -6.07 -20.26 30.40
CA SER A 14 -7.17 -19.31 30.57
C SER A 14 -6.84 -18.08 29.74
N HIS A 15 -7.29 -18.09 28.50
CA HIS A 15 -7.21 -16.96 27.56
C HIS A 15 -7.69 -15.64 28.20
N ARG A 16 -8.62 -15.71 29.15
CA ARG A 16 -9.13 -14.56 29.91
C ARG A 16 -8.08 -13.91 30.81
N LEU A 17 -7.21 -14.71 31.42
CA LEU A 17 -6.16 -14.18 32.30
C LEU A 17 -5.02 -13.57 31.49
N GLN A 18 -4.68 -14.17 30.34
CA GLN A 18 -3.74 -13.57 29.38
C GLN A 18 -4.27 -12.23 28.85
N PHE A 19 -5.55 -12.16 28.47
CA PHE A 19 -6.21 -10.93 28.03
C PHE A 19 -6.22 -9.85 29.13
N PHE A 20 -6.54 -10.25 30.37
CA PHE A 20 -6.54 -9.34 31.52
C PHE A 20 -5.16 -8.74 31.76
N VAL A 21 -4.10 -9.56 31.72
CA VAL A 21 -2.72 -9.14 31.90
C VAL A 21 -2.27 -8.14 30.84
N LEU A 22 -2.62 -8.39 29.58
CA LEU A 22 -2.29 -7.49 28.46
C LEU A 22 -3.06 -6.18 28.49
N SER A 23 -4.32 -6.23 28.94
CA SER A 23 -5.15 -5.03 29.12
C SER A 23 -4.58 -4.10 30.20
N HIS A 24 -3.80 -4.63 31.15
CA HIS A 24 -3.16 -3.88 32.24
C HIS A 24 -1.63 -3.86 32.09
N TRP A 25 -1.11 -4.06 30.86
CA TRP A 25 0.32 -4.19 30.63
C TRP A 25 1.10 -2.96 31.13
N ALA A 26 0.63 -1.75 30.82
CA ALA A 26 1.26 -0.53 31.29
C ALA A 26 1.30 -0.42 32.83
N ASP A 27 0.26 -0.88 33.52
CA ASP A 27 0.25 -0.88 34.99
C ASP A 27 1.21 -1.93 35.57
N LEU A 28 1.37 -3.07 34.91
CA LEU A 28 2.35 -4.09 35.31
C LEU A 28 3.79 -3.59 35.16
N VAL A 29 4.07 -2.82 34.10
CA VAL A 29 5.38 -2.19 33.90
C VAL A 29 5.75 -1.27 35.06
N LYS A 30 4.79 -0.54 35.63
CA LYS A 30 5.01 0.34 36.80
C LYS A 30 5.34 -0.42 38.08
N ILE A 31 4.73 -1.59 38.27
CA ILE A 31 4.81 -2.35 39.52
C ILE A 31 6.03 -3.27 39.54
N PHE A 32 6.45 -3.74 38.36
CA PHE A 32 7.50 -4.74 38.23
C PHE A 32 8.90 -4.12 38.33
N SER A 33 9.84 -4.88 38.89
CA SER A 33 11.26 -4.51 38.83
C SER A 33 11.77 -4.58 37.39
N GLY A 34 12.83 -3.85 37.03
CA GLY A 34 13.36 -3.84 35.65
C GLY A 34 13.57 -5.24 35.04
N SER A 35 14.17 -6.17 35.79
CA SER A 35 14.34 -7.57 35.35
C SER A 35 13.03 -8.32 35.08
N ARG A 36 11.95 -7.95 35.76
CA ARG A 36 10.61 -8.52 35.58
C ARG A 36 9.88 -7.91 34.40
N VAL A 37 10.11 -6.63 34.14
CA VAL A 37 9.59 -5.96 32.94
C VAL A 37 10.23 -6.58 31.69
N VAL A 38 11.56 -6.76 31.68
CA VAL A 38 12.25 -7.43 30.57
C VAL A 38 11.67 -8.82 30.32
N LYS A 39 11.53 -9.63 31.38
CA LYS A 39 10.92 -10.97 31.27
C LYS A 39 9.46 -10.93 30.79
N LEU A 40 8.68 -9.93 31.20
CA LEU A 40 7.31 -9.76 30.73
C LEU A 40 7.26 -9.56 29.21
N PHE A 41 8.13 -8.72 28.64
CA PHE A 41 8.22 -8.56 27.18
C PHE A 41 8.70 -9.84 26.48
N GLU A 42 9.63 -10.59 27.06
CA GLU A 42 10.07 -11.90 26.53
C GLU A 42 8.91 -12.91 26.49
N ASP A 43 8.19 -13.06 27.60
CA ASP A 43 7.05 -13.99 27.69
C ASP A 43 5.93 -13.59 26.70
N VAL A 44 5.67 -12.30 26.49
CA VAL A 44 4.68 -11.82 25.50
C VAL A 44 5.14 -12.10 24.06
N ALA A 45 6.43 -11.91 23.75
CA ALA A 45 6.99 -12.24 22.45
C ALA A 45 6.89 -13.75 22.15
N GLU A 46 7.11 -14.60 23.15
CA GLU A 46 6.92 -16.05 23.03
C GLU A 46 5.43 -16.39 22.80
N LEU A 47 4.52 -15.76 23.54
CA LEU A 47 3.07 -15.97 23.40
C LEU A 47 2.56 -15.54 22.02
N LEU A 48 3.06 -14.42 21.49
CA LEU A 48 2.77 -13.98 20.12
C LEU A 48 3.24 -15.01 19.08
N SER A 49 4.46 -15.52 19.27
CA SER A 49 5.04 -16.55 18.41
C SER A 49 4.34 -17.91 18.52
N TRP A 50 3.68 -18.20 19.65
CA TRP A 50 2.89 -19.41 19.82
C TRP A 50 1.49 -19.27 19.21
N SER A 51 0.90 -18.07 19.29
CA SER A 51 -0.44 -17.78 18.76
C SER A 51 -0.55 -18.02 17.24
N THR A 52 0.57 -17.90 16.52
CA THR A 52 0.67 -18.20 15.09
C THR A 52 0.70 -19.69 14.77
N CYS A 53 1.36 -20.51 15.59
CA CYS A 53 1.54 -21.95 15.34
C CYS A 53 0.37 -22.82 15.81
N SER A 54 -0.46 -22.34 16.75
CA SER A 54 -1.53 -23.16 17.32
C SER A 54 -2.79 -23.14 16.46
N GLU A 55 -3.11 -24.24 15.77
CA GLU A 55 -4.38 -24.42 15.04
C GLU A 55 -5.61 -24.53 15.96
N SER A 56 -5.39 -24.75 17.26
CA SER A 56 -6.44 -25.03 18.25
C SER A 56 -7.20 -23.81 18.78
N CYS A 57 -6.78 -22.59 18.44
CA CYS A 57 -7.33 -21.35 18.98
C CYS A 57 -8.20 -20.62 17.96
N ASP A 58 -9.36 -20.14 18.40
CA ASP A 58 -10.34 -19.44 17.56
C ASP A 58 -9.71 -18.18 16.91
N PRO A 59 -9.89 -17.97 15.58
CA PRO A 59 -9.33 -16.81 14.89
C PRO A 59 -9.73 -15.45 15.50
N LEU A 60 -10.95 -15.34 16.05
CA LEU A 60 -11.44 -14.09 16.65
C LEU A 60 -10.73 -13.80 17.98
N GLU A 61 -10.48 -14.83 18.77
CA GLU A 61 -9.71 -14.73 20.02
C GLU A 61 -8.27 -14.32 19.74
N LYS A 62 -7.64 -14.87 18.69
CA LYS A 62 -6.29 -14.47 18.26
C LYS A 62 -6.20 -12.99 17.86
N ILE A 63 -7.18 -12.49 17.10
CA ILE A 63 -7.21 -11.07 16.71
C ILE A 63 -7.43 -10.18 17.93
N SER A 64 -8.36 -10.55 18.80
CA SER A 64 -8.66 -9.80 20.04
C SER A 64 -7.45 -9.74 20.98
N PHE A 65 -6.66 -10.81 21.03
CA PHE A 65 -5.39 -10.86 21.74
C PHE A 65 -4.39 -9.85 21.16
N LYS A 66 -4.16 -9.85 19.84
CA LYS A 66 -3.25 -8.90 19.16
C LYS A 66 -3.67 -7.44 19.36
N ILE A 67 -4.97 -7.14 19.25
CA ILE A 67 -5.55 -5.81 19.55
C ILE A 67 -5.18 -5.36 20.96
N SER A 68 -5.28 -6.27 21.94
CA SER A 68 -4.98 -5.96 23.34
C SER A 68 -3.49 -5.71 23.56
N CYS A 69 -2.62 -6.46 22.87
CA CYS A 69 -1.18 -6.19 22.88
C CYS A 69 -0.87 -4.80 22.33
N TRP A 70 -1.46 -4.40 21.18
CA TRP A 70 -1.27 -3.06 20.61
C TRP A 70 -1.71 -1.95 21.58
N ARG A 71 -2.87 -2.12 22.23
CA ARG A 71 -3.36 -1.17 23.24
C ARG A 71 -2.42 -1.07 24.44
N GLY A 72 -1.96 -2.21 24.97
CA GLY A 72 -1.02 -2.26 26.09
C GLY A 72 0.30 -1.57 25.77
N LEU A 73 0.88 -1.84 24.59
CA LEU A 73 2.09 -1.17 24.11
C LEU A 73 1.90 0.33 23.96
N THR A 74 0.75 0.76 23.44
CA THR A 74 0.43 2.19 23.30
C THR A 74 0.47 2.90 24.65
N LEU A 75 -0.13 2.31 25.68
CA LEU A 75 -0.13 2.88 27.03
C LEU A 75 1.27 2.92 27.66
N CYS A 76 2.17 2.00 27.31
CA CYS A 76 3.56 2.04 27.78
C CYS A 76 4.34 3.28 27.29
N PHE A 77 3.88 3.95 26.21
CA PHE A 77 4.48 5.20 25.73
C PHE A 77 3.99 6.45 26.46
N ASP A 78 2.85 6.40 27.15
CA ASP A 78 2.32 7.53 27.93
C ASP A 78 3.05 7.71 29.28
N GLU A 79 3.92 6.75 29.64
CA GLU A 79 4.69 6.74 30.88
C GLU A 79 6.01 7.53 30.77
N SER A 80 6.52 8.03 31.90
CA SER A 80 7.69 8.93 31.93
C SER A 80 8.91 8.35 31.22
N SER A 81 9.52 9.13 30.32
CA SER A 81 10.58 8.73 29.38
C SER A 81 11.83 8.10 30.02
N HIS A 82 12.07 8.33 31.30
CA HIS A 82 13.21 7.77 32.04
C HIS A 82 13.06 6.28 32.37
N GLN A 83 11.83 5.78 32.55
CA GLN A 83 11.60 4.35 32.82
C GLN A 83 11.54 3.53 31.52
N THR A 84 11.11 4.16 30.42
CA THR A 84 10.98 3.54 29.09
C THR A 84 12.31 3.00 28.53
N GLN A 85 13.44 3.57 28.93
CA GLN A 85 14.75 3.18 28.40
C GLN A 85 15.18 1.76 28.79
N ASP A 86 14.75 1.26 29.96
CA ASP A 86 15.15 -0.05 30.49
C ASP A 86 14.48 -1.24 29.77
N TYR A 87 13.35 -1.00 29.08
CA TYR A 87 12.58 -2.04 28.40
C TYR A 87 12.24 -1.70 26.94
N LYS A 88 12.86 -0.64 26.39
CA LYS A 88 12.65 -0.18 25.01
C LYS A 88 12.87 -1.29 23.98
N SER A 89 13.94 -2.06 24.11
CA SER A 89 14.27 -3.16 23.18
C SER A 89 13.22 -4.27 23.19
N GLY A 90 12.66 -4.60 24.36
CA GLY A 90 11.57 -5.57 24.49
C GLY A 90 10.27 -5.08 23.85
N MET A 91 9.97 -3.79 24.01
CA MET A 91 8.83 -3.13 23.39
C MET A 91 8.96 -3.12 21.85
N GLU A 92 10.12 -2.73 21.33
CA GLU A 92 10.41 -2.75 19.88
C GLU A 92 10.27 -4.16 19.31
N LYS A 93 10.81 -5.17 19.98
CA LYS A 93 10.67 -6.58 19.56
C LYS A 93 9.21 -7.05 19.53
N CYS A 94 8.40 -6.67 20.51
CA CYS A 94 6.97 -7.02 20.52
C CYS A 94 6.20 -6.31 19.41
N MET A 95 6.51 -5.04 19.14
CA MET A 95 5.93 -4.27 18.04
C MET A 95 6.29 -4.89 16.69
N GLU A 96 7.56 -5.25 16.48
CA GLU A 96 8.02 -5.90 15.26
C GLU A 96 7.29 -7.22 15.02
N LEU A 97 7.21 -8.08 16.05
CA LEU A 97 6.45 -9.33 15.98
C LEU A 97 4.98 -9.06 15.64
N LEU A 98 4.28 -8.20 16.38
CA LEU A 98 2.88 -7.88 16.10
C LEU A 98 2.67 -7.33 14.68
N PHE A 99 3.62 -6.52 14.19
CA PHE A 99 3.56 -5.96 12.85
C PHE A 99 3.69 -7.06 11.78
N THR A 100 4.57 -8.04 11.97
CA THR A 100 4.67 -9.22 11.08
C THR A 100 3.39 -10.06 11.07
N LEU A 101 2.56 -9.97 12.11
CA LEU A 101 1.29 -10.68 12.26
C LEU A 101 0.05 -9.90 11.84
N LEU A 102 0.22 -8.66 11.37
CA LEU A 102 -0.91 -7.86 10.89
C LEU A 102 -1.58 -8.54 9.68
N PRO A 103 -2.92 -8.54 9.63
CA PRO A 103 -3.67 -9.12 8.52
C PRO A 103 -3.48 -8.28 7.25
N SER A 104 -3.75 -8.87 6.08
CA SER A 104 -3.87 -8.06 4.85
C SER A 104 -5.00 -7.07 5.05
N ALA A 105 -4.79 -5.81 4.67
CA ALA A 105 -5.81 -4.77 4.82
C ALA A 105 -7.14 -5.12 4.11
N HIS A 106 -7.12 -6.00 3.11
CA HIS A 106 -8.31 -6.42 2.34
C HIS A 106 -8.63 -7.91 2.45
N THR A 107 -8.37 -8.52 3.62
CA THR A 107 -8.84 -9.89 3.88
C THR A 107 -10.37 -9.91 3.96
N GLU A 108 -11.05 -10.30 2.88
CA GLU A 108 -12.50 -10.51 2.87
C GLU A 108 -12.86 -11.68 3.79
N GLY A 109 -13.81 -11.47 4.69
CA GLY A 109 -14.25 -12.53 5.60
C GLY A 109 -15.00 -12.04 6.84
N PRO A 110 -15.52 -12.97 7.66
CA PRO A 110 -16.34 -12.67 8.83
C PRO A 110 -15.61 -11.84 9.90
N CYS A 111 -14.27 -11.78 9.85
CA CYS A 111 -13.43 -11.05 10.80
C CYS A 111 -13.02 -9.63 10.33
N GLN A 112 -13.53 -9.14 9.19
CA GLN A 112 -13.10 -7.86 8.59
C GLN A 112 -13.15 -6.68 9.57
N GLY A 113 -14.24 -6.55 10.35
CA GLY A 113 -14.36 -5.48 11.35
C GLY A 113 -13.28 -5.53 12.43
N LYS A 114 -12.84 -6.73 12.82
CA LYS A 114 -11.75 -6.93 13.79
C LYS A 114 -10.37 -6.68 13.19
N PHE A 115 -10.16 -6.98 11.91
CA PHE A 115 -8.92 -6.60 11.22
C PHE A 115 -8.76 -5.09 11.10
N PHE A 116 -9.85 -4.36 10.82
CA PHE A 116 -9.84 -2.91 10.80
C PHE A 116 -9.53 -2.33 12.20
N GLU A 117 -10.13 -2.90 13.26
CA GLU A 117 -9.81 -2.54 14.64
C GLU A 117 -8.32 -2.78 14.96
N GLU A 118 -7.77 -3.94 14.58
CA GLU A 118 -6.35 -4.26 14.78
C GLU A 118 -5.43 -3.27 14.07
N TRP A 119 -5.70 -2.94 12.80
CA TRP A 119 -4.96 -1.93 12.06
C TRP A 119 -5.02 -0.56 12.72
N SER A 120 -6.20 -0.16 13.19
CA SER A 120 -6.38 1.14 13.86
C SER A 120 -5.55 1.25 15.13
N GLU A 121 -5.50 0.19 15.95
CA GLU A 121 -4.67 0.16 17.15
C GLU A 121 -3.17 0.08 16.85
N ALA A 122 -2.79 -0.65 15.80
CA ALA A 122 -1.39 -0.71 15.36
C ALA A 122 -0.88 0.68 14.92
N ILE A 123 -1.66 1.40 14.10
CA ILE A 123 -1.30 2.76 13.68
C ILE A 123 -1.21 3.69 14.88
N ARG A 124 -2.19 3.67 15.79
CA ARG A 124 -2.17 4.49 17.02
C ARG A 124 -0.92 4.23 17.87
N CYS A 125 -0.51 2.97 18.01
CA CYS A 125 0.70 2.60 18.72
C CYS A 125 1.96 3.13 18.02
N LEU A 126 2.02 3.02 16.68
CA LEU A 126 3.15 3.50 15.89
C LEU A 126 3.28 5.04 15.93
N GLU A 127 2.16 5.77 15.90
CA GLU A 127 2.13 7.23 16.05
C GLU A 127 2.74 7.67 17.39
N LYS A 128 2.32 7.01 18.48
CA LYS A 128 2.85 7.27 19.82
C LYS A 128 4.34 6.96 19.92
N ALA A 129 4.79 5.88 19.28
CA ALA A 129 6.20 5.54 19.21
C ALA A 129 7.04 6.64 18.54
N GLN A 130 6.50 7.30 17.50
CA GLN A 130 7.18 8.43 16.84
C GLN A 130 7.26 9.69 17.74
N GLN A 131 6.20 9.97 18.49
CA GLN A 131 6.11 11.16 19.36
C GLN A 131 7.00 11.07 20.62
N GLY A 132 7.10 9.87 21.22
CA GLY A 132 7.85 9.65 22.47
C GLY A 132 9.37 9.71 22.36
N SER A 133 9.91 9.81 21.14
CA SER A 133 11.35 9.77 20.89
C SER A 133 11.90 11.13 20.44
N SER A 134 12.50 11.89 21.37
CA SER A 134 13.21 13.14 21.06
C SER A 134 14.46 12.93 20.17
N LYS A 135 14.86 11.67 19.94
CA LYS A 135 15.69 11.19 18.84
C LYS A 135 15.06 9.87 18.43
N GLY A 136 14.54 9.81 17.21
CA GLY A 136 13.68 8.75 16.68
C GLY A 136 13.91 7.39 17.35
N VAL A 137 12.82 6.76 17.81
CA VAL A 137 12.73 5.29 17.68
C VAL A 137 13.23 5.05 16.28
N SER A 138 14.42 4.47 16.22
CA SER A 138 15.16 4.17 15.00
C SER A 138 14.14 3.72 14.00
N GLU A 139 14.23 4.20 12.75
CA GLU A 139 13.61 3.57 11.59
C GLU A 139 13.36 2.12 11.96
N VAL A 140 12.10 1.74 12.26
CA VAL A 140 11.76 0.35 12.54
C VAL A 140 12.23 -0.33 11.27
N ASN A 141 13.42 -0.95 11.30
CA ASN A 141 14.33 -0.94 10.15
C ASN A 141 13.57 -1.42 8.92
N PHE A 142 13.06 -0.45 8.15
CA PHE A 142 12.34 -0.69 6.92
C PHE A 142 13.43 -0.71 5.86
N THR A 143 14.42 -1.59 6.04
CA THR A 143 15.46 -1.78 5.02
C THR A 143 14.78 -2.22 3.75
N ASP A 144 15.16 -1.57 2.65
CA ASP A 144 14.64 -1.83 1.31
C ASP A 144 14.75 -3.33 1.02
N ALA A 145 13.59 -3.97 0.89
CA ALA A 145 13.52 -5.35 0.47
C ALA A 145 13.49 -5.36 -1.05
N ASP A 146 14.54 -5.91 -1.66
CA ASP A 146 14.64 -6.22 -3.10
C ASP A 146 13.62 -7.28 -3.58
N SER A 147 12.61 -7.59 -2.77
CA SER A 147 11.46 -8.42 -3.15
C SER A 147 10.18 -7.92 -2.46
N LEU A 148 9.07 -7.89 -3.20
CA LEU A 148 7.75 -7.63 -2.64
C LEU A 148 7.32 -8.80 -1.76
N SER A 149 7.74 -8.77 -0.51
CA SER A 149 7.10 -9.57 0.52
C SER A 149 5.78 -8.92 0.92
N PHE A 150 4.85 -9.75 1.41
CA PHE A 150 3.62 -9.27 2.03
C PHE A 150 3.88 -8.32 3.21
N GLU A 151 5.05 -8.46 3.87
CA GLU A 151 5.54 -7.53 4.87
C GLU A 151 5.85 -6.16 4.26
N THR A 152 6.47 -6.08 3.08
CA THR A 152 6.76 -4.82 2.36
C THR A 152 5.48 -4.05 2.06
N VAL A 153 4.42 -4.73 1.61
CA VAL A 153 3.09 -4.12 1.35
C VAL A 153 2.52 -3.49 2.63
N ARG A 154 2.54 -4.23 3.74
CA ARG A 154 2.08 -3.73 5.05
C ARG A 154 2.89 -2.53 5.54
N LYS A 155 4.20 -2.55 5.32
CA LYS A 155 5.11 -1.43 5.64
C LYS A 155 4.73 -0.17 4.86
N ILE A 156 4.43 -0.30 3.58
CA ILE A 156 3.98 0.83 2.73
C ILE A 156 2.64 1.38 3.24
N GLN A 157 1.67 0.52 3.54
CA GLN A 157 0.37 0.92 4.09
C GLN A 157 0.49 1.64 5.44
N ALA A 158 1.30 1.10 6.35
CA ALA A 158 1.55 1.73 7.65
C ALA A 158 2.20 3.11 7.48
N LYS A 159 3.22 3.23 6.61
CA LYS A 159 3.84 4.54 6.29
C LYS A 159 2.81 5.50 5.69
N ALA A 160 1.91 5.03 4.83
CA ALA A 160 0.88 5.86 4.22
C ALA A 160 -0.12 6.41 5.25
N LYS A 161 -0.57 5.57 6.20
CA LYS A 161 -1.45 5.98 7.30
C LYS A 161 -0.77 6.95 8.26
N LEU A 162 0.49 6.71 8.59
CA LEU A 162 1.28 7.61 9.46
C LEU A 162 1.54 8.97 8.81
N VAL A 163 1.72 9.03 7.49
CA VAL A 163 1.80 10.31 6.77
C VAL A 163 0.43 11.00 6.78
N GLN A 164 -0.66 10.25 6.56
CA GLN A 164 -2.01 10.80 6.58
C GLN A 164 -2.38 11.43 7.93
N SER A 165 -1.95 10.82 9.04
CA SER A 165 -2.17 11.37 10.38
C SER A 165 -1.20 12.50 10.76
N GLY A 166 -0.23 12.83 9.90
CA GLY A 166 0.78 13.86 10.13
C GLY A 166 1.95 13.43 11.02
N SER A 167 2.02 12.14 11.39
CA SER A 167 3.12 11.60 12.20
C SER A 167 4.43 11.42 11.40
N LEU A 168 4.33 11.30 10.08
CA LEU A 168 5.48 11.26 9.16
C LEU A 168 5.34 12.31 8.05
N PRO A 169 6.44 12.86 7.52
CA PRO A 169 6.38 13.74 6.36
C PRO A 169 6.09 12.95 5.07
N LEU A 170 5.39 13.58 4.13
CA LEU A 170 5.06 13.00 2.82
C LEU A 170 6.29 12.57 2.01
N THR A 171 7.45 13.15 2.29
CA THR A 171 8.74 12.78 1.66
C THR A 171 9.11 11.32 1.90
N VAL A 172 8.65 10.69 2.99
CA VAL A 172 8.85 9.25 3.25
C VAL A 172 8.19 8.41 2.17
N LEU A 173 6.95 8.73 1.79
CA LEU A 173 6.27 8.05 0.67
C LEU A 173 6.93 8.40 -0.67
N GLY A 174 7.45 9.63 -0.81
CA GLY A 174 8.15 10.06 -2.02
C GLY A 174 9.32 9.15 -2.39
N LYS A 175 10.07 8.67 -1.39
CA LYS A 175 11.19 7.74 -1.59
C LYS A 175 10.76 6.36 -2.09
N LEU A 176 9.50 5.96 -1.85
CA LEU A 176 8.98 4.64 -2.20
C LEU A 176 8.31 4.59 -3.57
N LYS A 177 8.15 5.73 -4.27
CA LYS A 177 7.44 5.83 -5.55
C LYS A 177 7.92 4.82 -6.59
N ALA A 178 9.22 4.82 -6.87
CA ALA A 178 9.80 3.94 -7.89
C ALA A 178 9.60 2.46 -7.55
N CYS A 179 9.78 2.10 -6.27
CA CYS A 179 9.53 0.74 -5.80
C CYS A 179 8.04 0.36 -5.98
N VAL A 180 7.14 1.16 -5.42
CA VAL A 180 5.68 0.91 -5.42
C VAL A 180 5.11 0.80 -6.84
N LEU A 181 5.54 1.66 -7.75
CA LEU A 181 5.04 1.69 -9.13
C LEU A 181 5.71 0.66 -10.03
N ASP A 182 6.86 0.09 -9.64
CA ASP A 182 7.53 -1.02 -10.32
C ASP A 182 7.13 -2.40 -9.77
N CYS A 183 5.94 -2.48 -9.18
CA CYS A 183 5.32 -3.71 -8.68
C CYS A 183 4.19 -4.18 -9.61
N ARG A 184 3.86 -5.46 -9.61
CA ARG A 184 2.65 -5.96 -10.25
C ARG A 184 1.41 -5.49 -9.48
N SER A 185 0.42 -4.97 -10.19
CA SER A 185 -0.81 -4.42 -9.60
C SER A 185 -1.50 -5.35 -8.61
N GLN A 186 -1.55 -6.66 -8.90
CA GLN A 186 -2.20 -7.66 -8.03
C GLN A 186 -1.58 -7.73 -6.64
N ASP A 187 -0.28 -7.47 -6.53
CA ASP A 187 0.47 -7.66 -5.30
C ASP A 187 0.51 -6.39 -4.43
N ILE A 188 0.19 -5.23 -5.02
CA ILE A 188 0.37 -3.92 -4.37
C ILE A 188 -0.90 -3.05 -4.36
N TRP A 189 -2.01 -3.51 -4.95
CA TRP A 189 -3.25 -2.73 -5.11
C TRP A 189 -3.71 -2.06 -3.81
N ASP A 190 -3.74 -2.83 -2.74
CA ASP A 190 -4.15 -2.38 -1.40
C ASP A 190 -3.24 -1.29 -0.83
N ALA A 191 -1.94 -1.31 -1.16
CA ALA A 191 -1.03 -0.26 -0.77
C ALA A 191 -1.12 0.96 -1.70
N LEU A 192 -1.33 0.75 -3.00
CA LEU A 192 -1.55 1.84 -3.96
C LEU A 192 -2.77 2.68 -3.63
N THR A 193 -3.87 2.02 -3.28
CA THR A 193 -5.11 2.70 -2.88
C THR A 193 -4.88 3.53 -1.63
N GLU A 194 -4.27 2.97 -0.58
CA GLU A 194 -3.93 3.71 0.64
C GLU A 194 -2.99 4.90 0.36
N VAL A 195 -1.91 4.69 -0.41
CA VAL A 195 -0.98 5.77 -0.81
C VAL A 195 -1.71 6.86 -1.59
N SER A 196 -2.62 6.48 -2.50
CA SER A 196 -3.40 7.45 -3.29
C SER A 196 -4.30 8.30 -2.39
N ILE A 197 -4.95 7.68 -1.39
CA ILE A 197 -5.76 8.38 -0.40
C ILE A 197 -4.89 9.36 0.38
N THR A 198 -3.72 8.94 0.87
CA THR A 198 -2.79 9.83 1.59
C THR A 198 -2.34 11.02 0.73
N VAL A 199 -1.92 10.78 -0.51
CA VAL A 199 -1.50 11.84 -1.44
C VAL A 199 -2.65 12.81 -1.72
N GLN A 200 -3.87 12.31 -1.86
CA GLN A 200 -5.06 13.14 -2.06
C GLN A 200 -5.37 14.08 -0.88
N HIS A 201 -4.86 13.83 0.32
CA HIS A 201 -4.99 14.74 1.47
C HIS A 201 -3.84 15.76 1.58
N ALA A 202 -2.79 15.64 0.76
CA ALA A 202 -1.65 16.55 0.77
C ALA A 202 -1.96 17.94 0.18
N GLU A 203 -0.98 18.85 0.22
CA GLU A 203 -1.08 20.15 -0.46
C GLU A 203 -1.12 20.03 -1.98
N GLY A 204 -1.73 21.02 -2.66
CA GLY A 204 -1.94 20.97 -4.12
C GLY A 204 -0.66 20.80 -4.95
N ASN A 205 0.44 21.44 -4.56
CA ASN A 205 1.72 21.30 -5.27
C ASN A 205 2.28 19.88 -5.14
N ALA A 206 2.17 19.27 -3.97
CA ALA A 206 2.59 17.90 -3.76
C ALA A 206 1.77 16.93 -4.62
N LYS A 207 0.44 17.09 -4.68
CA LYS A 207 -0.43 16.25 -5.53
C LYS A 207 -0.04 16.31 -7.00
N ARG A 208 0.18 17.51 -7.52
CA ARG A 208 0.62 17.73 -8.91
C ARG A 208 1.94 17.05 -9.20
N GLN A 209 2.90 17.19 -8.29
CA GLN A 209 4.22 16.57 -8.43
C GLN A 209 4.13 15.04 -8.38
N TRP A 210 3.30 14.49 -7.50
CA TRP A 210 3.03 13.05 -7.45
C TRP A 210 2.41 12.52 -8.74
N LEU A 211 1.50 13.26 -9.36
CA LEU A 211 0.89 12.89 -10.62
C LEU A 211 1.92 12.86 -11.77
N ILE A 212 2.74 13.91 -11.89
CA ILE A 212 3.78 14.00 -12.93
C ILE A 212 4.80 12.87 -12.75
N GLU A 213 5.32 12.69 -11.54
CA GLU A 213 6.34 11.68 -11.26
C GLU A 213 5.81 10.26 -11.47
N ALA A 214 4.54 9.99 -11.13
CA ALA A 214 3.93 8.68 -11.40
C ALA A 214 3.86 8.39 -12.90
N LEU A 215 3.53 9.41 -13.71
CA LEU A 215 3.50 9.29 -15.15
C LEU A 215 4.91 9.18 -15.76
N GLU A 216 5.88 9.93 -15.24
CA GLU A 216 7.28 9.78 -15.62
C GLU A 216 7.81 8.36 -15.33
N ILE A 217 7.52 7.81 -14.14
CA ILE A 217 7.89 6.44 -13.78
C ILE A 217 7.19 5.43 -14.71
N SER A 218 5.93 5.68 -15.10
CA SER A 218 5.20 4.80 -16.02
C SER A 218 5.92 4.63 -17.38
N CYS A 219 6.67 5.66 -17.82
CA CYS A 219 7.44 5.62 -19.05
C CYS A 219 8.66 4.67 -19.00
N VAL A 220 9.11 4.26 -17.80
CA VAL A 220 10.31 3.42 -17.64
C VAL A 220 10.07 2.11 -16.89
N THR A 221 9.07 2.04 -16.01
CA THR A 221 8.74 0.84 -15.21
C THR A 221 8.46 -0.40 -16.05
N ARG A 222 8.68 -1.57 -15.46
CA ARG A 222 8.28 -2.87 -16.02
C ARG A 222 6.76 -3.10 -15.98
N PHE A 223 6.03 -2.38 -15.13
CA PHE A 223 4.59 -2.55 -14.90
C PHE A 223 3.81 -1.26 -15.18
N PRO A 224 3.69 -0.85 -16.46
CA PRO A 224 3.00 0.39 -16.82
C PRO A 224 1.52 0.39 -16.40
N SER A 225 0.85 -0.77 -16.32
CA SER A 225 -0.53 -0.84 -15.80
C SER A 225 -0.63 -0.34 -14.37
N THR A 226 0.28 -0.77 -13.48
CA THR A 226 0.32 -0.38 -12.07
C THR A 226 0.48 1.12 -11.92
N ALA A 227 1.42 1.71 -12.66
CA ALA A 227 1.66 3.15 -12.63
C ALA A 227 0.44 3.93 -13.17
N LEU A 228 -0.16 3.48 -14.26
CA LEU A 228 -1.37 4.09 -14.83
C LEU A 228 -2.59 3.96 -13.92
N GLN A 229 -2.73 2.84 -13.22
CA GLN A 229 -3.78 2.66 -12.22
C GLN A 229 -3.61 3.66 -11.08
N PHE A 230 -2.38 3.87 -10.61
CA PHE A 230 -2.11 4.89 -9.60
C PHE A 230 -2.41 6.31 -10.10
N VAL A 231 -2.02 6.64 -11.34
CA VAL A 231 -2.40 7.90 -12.01
C VAL A 231 -3.93 8.03 -12.03
N GLY A 232 -4.66 7.00 -12.45
CA GLY A 232 -6.12 7.00 -12.46
C GLY A 232 -6.74 7.18 -11.08
N LEU A 233 -6.18 6.59 -10.01
CA LEU A 233 -6.62 6.83 -8.64
C LEU A 233 -6.44 8.31 -8.25
N LEU A 234 -5.32 8.95 -8.63
CA LEU A 234 -5.10 10.37 -8.38
C LEU A 234 -6.07 11.26 -9.18
N CYS A 235 -6.32 10.94 -10.45
CA CYS A 235 -7.25 11.70 -11.30
C CYS A 235 -8.71 11.52 -10.86
N GLY A 236 -9.10 10.31 -10.48
CA GLY A 236 -10.44 9.99 -9.98
C GLY A 236 -10.81 10.73 -8.70
N SER A 237 -9.84 11.23 -7.94
CA SER A 237 -10.09 12.05 -6.74
C SER A 237 -10.78 13.38 -7.03
N CYS A 238 -10.68 13.86 -8.27
CA CYS A 238 -11.29 15.10 -8.73
C CYS A 238 -12.70 14.91 -9.32
N CYS A 239 -13.23 13.68 -9.30
CA CYS A 239 -14.57 13.39 -9.80
C CYS A 239 -15.57 13.06 -8.67
N ILE A 240 -16.85 13.31 -8.91
CA ILE A 240 -17.95 13.10 -7.94
C ILE A 240 -18.10 11.60 -7.56
N TYR A 241 -17.62 10.68 -8.40
CA TYR A 241 -17.75 9.23 -8.23
C TYR A 241 -16.58 8.57 -7.49
N ARG A 242 -15.77 9.34 -6.74
CA ARG A 242 -14.57 8.87 -5.99
C ARG A 242 -14.70 7.53 -5.26
N PRO A 243 -15.81 7.18 -4.55
CA PRO A 243 -15.93 5.89 -3.87
C PRO A 243 -16.07 4.70 -4.81
N VAL A 244 -16.57 4.91 -6.03
CA VAL A 244 -16.86 3.83 -7.01
C VAL A 244 -15.61 3.45 -7.79
N LEU A 245 -14.72 4.41 -8.07
CA LEU A 245 -13.49 4.15 -8.83
C LEU A 245 -12.48 3.27 -8.07
N ILE A 246 -12.45 3.32 -6.73
CA ILE A 246 -11.44 2.60 -5.92
C ILE A 246 -11.74 1.09 -5.85
N VAL A 247 -12.92 0.65 -6.30
CA VAL A 247 -13.40 -0.73 -6.13
C VAL A 247 -12.70 -1.71 -7.09
N ASP A 248 -12.36 -1.28 -8.30
CA ASP A 248 -11.78 -2.17 -9.32
C ASP A 248 -10.67 -1.51 -10.13
N LYS A 249 -9.51 -2.17 -10.17
CA LYS A 249 -8.29 -1.67 -10.81
C LYS A 249 -8.40 -1.49 -12.33
N PHE A 250 -9.30 -2.22 -12.99
CA PHE A 250 -9.53 -2.06 -14.43
C PHE A 250 -10.49 -0.90 -14.72
N THR A 251 -11.51 -0.73 -13.88
CA THR A 251 -12.41 0.43 -13.94
C THR A 251 -11.65 1.74 -13.78
N VAL A 252 -10.64 1.78 -12.90
CA VAL A 252 -9.74 2.96 -12.80
C VAL A 252 -9.05 3.29 -14.12
N LEU A 253 -8.63 2.27 -14.87
CA LEU A 253 -7.96 2.45 -16.15
C LEU A 253 -8.96 2.81 -17.25
N SER A 254 -10.13 2.18 -17.31
CA SER A 254 -11.14 2.49 -18.33
C SER A 254 -11.65 3.91 -18.22
N ASP A 255 -11.76 4.43 -17.00
CA ASP A 255 -12.26 5.78 -16.73
C ASP A 255 -11.14 6.84 -16.77
N LEU A 256 -9.89 6.43 -16.98
CA LEU A 256 -8.74 7.32 -17.03
C LEU A 256 -8.90 8.44 -18.08
N PRO A 257 -9.33 8.20 -19.34
CA PRO A 257 -9.50 9.27 -20.33
C PRO A 257 -10.48 10.37 -19.87
N VAL A 258 -11.56 9.96 -19.21
CA VAL A 258 -12.62 10.85 -18.72
C VAL A 258 -12.12 11.63 -17.49
N THR A 259 -11.55 10.94 -16.52
CA THR A 259 -11.04 11.55 -15.28
C THR A 259 -9.88 12.51 -15.54
N LEU A 260 -9.01 12.19 -16.50
CA LEU A 260 -7.93 13.10 -16.93
C LEU A 260 -8.45 14.39 -17.55
N THR A 261 -9.44 14.28 -18.43
CA THR A 261 -10.04 15.45 -19.07
C THR A 261 -10.72 16.36 -18.04
N ALA A 262 -11.42 15.76 -17.07
CA ALA A 262 -12.02 16.50 -15.97
C ALA A 262 -10.95 17.20 -15.10
N LEU A 263 -9.84 16.51 -14.81
CA LEU A 263 -8.73 17.06 -14.03
C LEU A 263 -8.09 18.27 -14.72
N LEU A 264 -7.77 18.16 -16.02
CA LEU A 264 -7.11 19.22 -16.78
C LEU A 264 -8.05 20.37 -17.16
N SER A 265 -9.36 20.19 -17.04
CA SER A 265 -10.32 21.29 -17.16
C SER A 265 -10.25 22.28 -15.99
N ASP A 266 -9.71 21.85 -14.84
CA ASP A 266 -9.47 22.74 -13.71
C ASP A 266 -8.17 23.54 -13.93
N SER A 267 -8.33 24.87 -13.99
CA SER A 267 -7.24 25.85 -14.14
C SER A 267 -6.06 25.65 -13.18
N THR A 268 -6.31 25.08 -12.00
CA THR A 268 -5.25 24.81 -11.03
C THR A 268 -4.27 23.74 -11.47
N TRP A 269 -4.62 22.90 -12.46
CA TRP A 269 -3.77 21.86 -13.05
C TRP A 269 -3.08 22.29 -14.35
N MET A 270 -3.44 23.45 -14.91
CA MET A 270 -2.86 23.94 -16.17
C MET A 270 -1.34 24.14 -16.10
N MET A 271 -0.78 24.49 -14.94
CA MET A 271 0.67 24.65 -14.77
C MET A 271 1.47 23.37 -15.01
N VAL A 272 0.83 22.21 -14.92
CA VAL A 272 1.48 20.90 -15.11
C VAL A 272 0.98 20.16 -16.35
N ALA A 273 0.05 20.75 -17.11
CA ALA A 273 -0.60 20.13 -18.25
C ALA A 273 0.39 19.77 -19.36
N ASP A 274 1.34 20.67 -19.68
CA ASP A 274 2.31 20.43 -20.76
C ASP A 274 3.23 19.25 -20.44
N SER A 275 3.80 19.22 -19.22
CA SER A 275 4.62 18.11 -18.75
C SER A 275 3.82 16.80 -18.71
N PHE A 276 2.59 16.87 -18.22
CA PHE A 276 1.70 15.72 -18.14
C PHE A 276 1.42 15.13 -19.53
N VAL A 277 1.03 15.96 -20.50
CA VAL A 277 0.70 15.53 -21.86
C VAL A 277 1.93 15.00 -22.59
N SER A 278 3.10 15.59 -22.36
CA SER A 278 4.38 15.08 -22.89
C SER A 278 4.68 13.66 -22.41
N TYR A 279 4.59 13.40 -21.10
CA TYR A 279 4.82 12.04 -20.57
C TYR A 279 3.72 11.06 -20.96
N LEU A 280 2.45 11.49 -21.01
CA LEU A 280 1.34 10.66 -21.48
C LEU A 280 1.59 10.19 -22.92
N TRP A 281 2.05 11.10 -23.77
CA TRP A 281 2.42 10.79 -25.14
C TRP A 281 3.59 9.81 -25.21
N ALA A 282 4.68 10.05 -24.48
CA ALA A 282 5.83 9.16 -24.43
C ALA A 282 5.47 7.73 -23.98
N LEU A 283 4.58 7.62 -22.97
CA LEU A 283 4.05 6.33 -22.55
C LEU A 283 3.20 5.66 -23.63
N THR A 284 2.38 6.44 -24.35
CA THR A 284 1.55 5.92 -25.46
C THR A 284 2.43 5.33 -26.56
N GLU A 285 3.51 6.02 -26.95
CA GLU A 285 4.50 5.51 -27.90
C GLU A 285 5.12 4.20 -27.42
N ARG A 286 5.53 4.13 -26.14
CA ARG A 286 6.10 2.92 -25.54
C ARG A 286 5.12 1.74 -25.59
N VAL A 287 3.88 1.94 -25.18
CA VAL A 287 2.84 0.90 -25.16
C VAL A 287 2.46 0.46 -26.58
N TYR A 288 2.44 1.39 -27.54
CA TYR A 288 2.17 1.10 -28.95
C TYR A 288 3.26 0.25 -29.58
N GLU A 289 4.54 0.60 -29.38
CA GLU A 289 5.66 -0.18 -29.90
C GLU A 289 5.73 -1.57 -29.25
N TRP A 290 5.46 -1.69 -27.95
CA TRP A 290 5.34 -2.98 -27.28
C TRP A 290 4.21 -3.84 -27.88
N ASN A 291 3.03 -3.26 -28.15
CA ASN A 291 1.93 -3.96 -28.81
C ASN A 291 2.28 -4.45 -30.23
N LYS A 292 3.06 -3.67 -30.99
CA LYS A 292 3.57 -4.10 -32.30
C LYS A 292 4.52 -5.29 -32.17
N GLN A 293 5.44 -5.24 -31.20
CA GLN A 293 6.40 -6.32 -30.96
C GLN A 293 5.70 -7.64 -30.61
N LEU A 294 4.64 -7.59 -29.80
CA LEU A 294 3.82 -8.76 -29.47
C LEU A 294 3.14 -9.41 -30.69
N LYS A 295 2.77 -8.61 -31.70
CA LYS A 295 2.12 -9.08 -32.93
C LYS A 295 3.13 -9.47 -34.03
N GLY A 296 4.29 -8.84 -34.04
CA GLY A 296 5.24 -8.83 -35.16
C GLY A 296 6.38 -9.85 -35.09
N GLY A 297 6.51 -10.61 -34.00
CA GLY A 297 7.56 -11.62 -33.89
C GLY A 297 8.98 -11.03 -33.93
N CYS A 298 9.34 -10.29 -32.87
CA CYS A 298 10.69 -9.93 -32.45
C CYS A 298 11.60 -9.15 -33.44
N ASP A 299 11.68 -7.84 -33.21
CA ASP A 299 12.95 -7.10 -33.24
C ASP A 299 13.00 -6.24 -31.97
N HIS A 300 13.88 -6.59 -31.03
CA HIS A 300 14.05 -5.84 -29.78
C HIS A 300 14.62 -4.45 -30.07
N VAL A 301 13.87 -3.40 -29.69
CA VAL A 301 14.41 -2.03 -29.68
C VAL A 301 15.44 -1.93 -28.53
N PRO A 302 16.74 -1.64 -28.79
CA PRO A 302 17.81 -1.88 -27.82
C PRO A 302 17.86 -1.00 -26.56
N ASN A 303 16.95 -0.02 -26.40
CA ASN A 303 17.15 1.10 -25.47
C ASN A 303 16.02 1.36 -24.46
N THR A 304 15.04 0.47 -24.33
CA THR A 304 13.99 0.62 -23.30
C THR A 304 13.94 -0.59 -22.38
N GLN A 305 13.78 -0.36 -21.08
CA GLN A 305 13.55 -1.43 -20.13
C GLN A 305 12.31 -2.21 -20.58
N PRO A 306 12.42 -3.54 -20.76
CA PRO A 306 11.32 -4.32 -21.29
C PRO A 306 10.14 -4.30 -20.31
N ILE A 307 8.93 -4.17 -20.86
CA ILE A 307 7.69 -4.38 -20.10
C ILE A 307 7.63 -5.85 -19.71
N ASP A 308 7.25 -6.13 -18.46
CA ASP A 308 7.20 -7.49 -17.94
C ASP A 308 6.17 -8.34 -18.70
N THR A 309 6.51 -9.60 -18.96
CA THR A 309 5.64 -10.51 -19.71
C THR A 309 4.27 -10.73 -19.08
N SER A 310 4.12 -10.52 -17.77
CA SER A 310 2.81 -10.61 -17.10
C SER A 310 1.83 -9.51 -17.49
N GLU A 311 2.29 -8.45 -18.16
CA GLU A 311 1.44 -7.40 -18.71
C GLU A 311 0.89 -7.74 -20.10
N ASN A 312 1.38 -8.81 -20.76
CA ASN A 312 1.00 -9.12 -22.14
C ASN A 312 -0.52 -9.27 -22.34
N ASP A 313 -1.23 -9.81 -21.36
CA ASP A 313 -2.69 -10.01 -21.40
C ASP A 313 -3.46 -8.68 -21.39
N ILE A 314 -2.89 -7.61 -20.80
CA ILE A 314 -3.51 -6.29 -20.71
C ILE A 314 -3.00 -5.33 -21.80
N ALA A 315 -2.03 -5.74 -22.62
CA ALA A 315 -1.35 -4.86 -23.59
C ALA A 315 -2.29 -4.11 -24.53
N CYS A 316 -3.26 -4.81 -25.13
CA CYS A 316 -4.23 -4.20 -26.03
C CYS A 316 -5.17 -3.22 -25.32
N PHE A 317 -5.55 -3.52 -24.07
CA PHE A 317 -6.40 -2.65 -23.27
C PHE A 317 -5.66 -1.38 -22.86
N LEU A 318 -4.41 -1.49 -22.41
CA LEU A 318 -3.59 -0.31 -22.10
C LEU A 318 -3.42 0.58 -23.33
N LEU A 319 -3.20 0.00 -24.52
CA LEU A 319 -3.10 0.79 -25.75
C LEU A 319 -4.40 1.56 -26.05
N LEU A 320 -5.56 0.90 -25.88
CA LEU A 320 -6.87 1.54 -26.05
C LEU A 320 -7.06 2.72 -25.09
N VAL A 321 -6.82 2.49 -23.80
CA VAL A 321 -6.94 3.53 -22.76
C VAL A 321 -6.02 4.71 -23.04
N MET A 322 -4.76 4.44 -23.40
CA MET A 322 -3.78 5.48 -23.70
C MET A 322 -4.14 6.27 -24.96
N TYR A 323 -4.63 5.58 -26.00
CA TYR A 323 -5.12 6.22 -27.21
C TYR A 323 -6.30 7.14 -26.91
N GLU A 324 -7.32 6.65 -26.19
CA GLU A 324 -8.50 7.44 -25.82
C GLU A 324 -8.14 8.64 -24.94
N ALA A 325 -7.21 8.48 -24.00
CA ALA A 325 -6.69 9.58 -23.18
C ALA A 325 -6.02 10.65 -24.05
N CYS A 326 -5.15 10.25 -24.99
CA CYS A 326 -4.53 11.18 -25.94
C CYS A 326 -5.55 11.88 -26.85
N VAL A 327 -6.57 11.15 -27.32
CA VAL A 327 -7.66 11.73 -28.13
C VAL A 327 -8.46 12.76 -27.33
N SER A 328 -8.75 12.46 -26.08
CA SER A 328 -9.50 13.36 -25.18
C SER A 328 -8.71 14.64 -24.89
N LEU A 329 -7.38 14.55 -24.86
CA LEU A 329 -6.45 15.66 -24.64
C LEU A 329 -5.84 16.22 -25.93
N LYS A 330 -6.42 15.93 -27.10
CA LYS A 330 -5.86 16.33 -28.41
C LYS A 330 -5.50 17.81 -28.53
N ASN A 331 -6.28 18.69 -27.87
CA ASN A 331 -6.07 20.14 -27.93
C ASN A 331 -4.79 20.58 -27.22
N HIS A 332 -4.24 19.75 -26.35
CA HIS A 332 -2.96 19.99 -25.66
C HIS A 332 -1.77 19.35 -26.38
N LEU A 333 -2.01 18.50 -27.39
CA LEU A 333 -0.94 17.86 -28.16
C LEU A 333 -0.47 18.78 -29.29
N PRO A 334 0.84 18.84 -29.58
CA PRO A 334 1.37 19.49 -30.78
C PRO A 334 0.78 18.90 -32.07
N PRO A 335 0.63 19.68 -33.16
CA PRO A 335 0.03 19.22 -34.42
C PRO A 335 0.68 17.96 -34.99
N GLU A 336 2.00 17.83 -34.85
CA GLU A 336 2.76 16.68 -35.32
C GLU A 336 2.33 15.40 -34.58
N LYS A 337 2.10 15.50 -33.27
CA LYS A 337 1.63 14.39 -32.43
C LYS A 337 0.16 14.06 -32.69
N GLN A 338 -0.68 15.06 -32.98
CA GLN A 338 -2.06 14.82 -33.41
C GLN A 338 -2.14 14.01 -34.71
N LEU A 339 -1.27 14.32 -35.69
CA LEU A 339 -1.18 13.54 -36.93
C LEU A 339 -0.69 12.12 -36.66
N GLN A 340 0.30 11.94 -35.79
CA GLN A 340 0.77 10.60 -35.40
C GLN A 340 -0.33 9.79 -34.71
N LEU A 341 -1.09 10.41 -33.82
CA LEU A 341 -2.21 9.79 -33.11
C LEU A 341 -3.27 9.29 -34.11
N ALA A 342 -3.65 10.12 -35.08
CA ALA A 342 -4.61 9.75 -36.11
C ALA A 342 -4.16 8.55 -36.97
N ASN A 343 -2.85 8.32 -37.08
CA ASN A 343 -2.27 7.23 -37.87
C ASN A 343 -1.95 5.96 -37.06
N MET A 344 -2.19 5.96 -35.74
CA MET A 344 -1.95 4.77 -34.91
C MET A 344 -2.94 3.65 -35.23
N VAL A 345 -2.44 2.42 -35.41
CA VAL A 345 -3.28 1.24 -35.63
C VAL A 345 -3.72 0.67 -34.28
N VAL A 346 -4.93 1.02 -33.86
CA VAL A 346 -5.51 0.59 -32.59
C VAL A 346 -6.46 -0.59 -32.84
N PRO A 347 -6.49 -1.61 -31.96
CA PRO A 347 -7.49 -2.68 -32.05
C PRO A 347 -8.91 -2.10 -32.10
N ALA A 348 -9.76 -2.52 -33.04
CA ALA A 348 -11.15 -2.07 -33.07
C ALA A 348 -11.87 -2.50 -31.79
N ASN A 349 -12.58 -1.55 -31.14
CA ASN A 349 -13.39 -1.69 -29.92
C ASN A 349 -13.57 -3.15 -29.46
N MET A 350 -12.63 -3.67 -28.68
CA MET A 350 -12.98 -4.76 -27.77
C MET A 350 -13.92 -4.14 -26.76
N ALA A 351 -15.16 -4.64 -26.70
CA ALA A 351 -16.05 -4.25 -25.63
C ALA A 351 -15.29 -4.50 -24.32
N VAL A 352 -15.14 -3.47 -23.48
CA VAL A 352 -14.45 -3.54 -22.18
C VAL A 352 -14.95 -4.74 -21.35
N ASN A 353 -16.22 -5.11 -21.53
CA ASN A 353 -16.85 -6.31 -20.98
C ASN A 353 -16.18 -7.63 -21.42
N GLU A 354 -15.80 -7.77 -22.69
CA GLU A 354 -15.16 -8.96 -23.24
C GLU A 354 -13.75 -9.16 -22.66
N LEU A 355 -13.02 -8.05 -22.46
CA LEU A 355 -11.71 -8.05 -21.82
C LEU A 355 -11.80 -8.35 -20.31
N HIS A 356 -12.78 -7.77 -19.61
CA HIS A 356 -13.08 -8.10 -18.21
C HIS A 356 -13.42 -9.59 -18.04
N THR A 357 -14.20 -10.18 -18.94
CA THR A 357 -14.47 -11.63 -18.92
C THR A 357 -13.22 -12.46 -19.19
N ARG A 358 -12.36 -12.07 -20.15
CA ARG A 358 -11.12 -12.80 -20.45
C ARG A 358 -10.11 -12.77 -19.30
N LEU A 359 -9.95 -11.61 -18.66
CA LEU A 359 -9.05 -11.43 -17.52
C LEU A 359 -9.57 -12.14 -16.25
N ASN A 360 -10.90 -12.13 -16.02
CA ASN A 360 -11.51 -12.87 -14.91
C ASN A 360 -11.54 -14.39 -15.12
N CYS A 361 -11.52 -14.88 -16.37
CA CYS A 361 -11.44 -16.32 -16.64
C CYS A 361 -10.06 -16.90 -16.31
N ASN A 362 -8.98 -16.12 -16.42
CA ASN A 362 -7.63 -16.56 -16.04
C ASN A 362 -7.42 -16.67 -14.51
N VAL A 363 -8.31 -16.09 -13.70
CA VAL A 363 -8.28 -16.23 -12.23
C VAL A 363 -9.06 -17.45 -11.74
N LYS A 364 -10.04 -17.92 -12.51
CA LYS A 364 -10.89 -19.09 -12.17
C LYS A 364 -10.35 -20.45 -12.63
N SER A 365 -9.17 -20.49 -13.26
CA SER A 365 -8.55 -21.71 -13.77
C SER A 365 -7.57 -22.40 -12.80
N LEU A 366 -7.44 -21.91 -11.56
CA LEU A 366 -6.82 -22.70 -10.49
C LEU A 366 -7.80 -23.79 -10.02
N PRO A 367 -7.44 -25.08 -10.14
CA PRO A 367 -8.32 -26.16 -9.70
C PRO A 367 -8.51 -26.05 -8.18
N LEU A 368 -9.77 -26.01 -7.75
CA LEU A 368 -10.15 -26.33 -6.39
C LEU A 368 -9.68 -27.75 -6.09
N LEU A 369 -8.60 -27.86 -5.32
CA LEU A 369 -8.20 -29.06 -4.58
C LEU A 369 -7.75 -28.64 -3.19
#